data_AF-A0A1U8PNZ7-F1
#
_entry.id   AF-A0A1U8PNZ7-F1
#
_cell.length_a   1.000
_cell.length_b   1.000
_cell.length_c   1.000
_cell.angle_alpha   90.00
_cell.angle_beta   90.00
_cell.angle_gamma   90.00
#
_symmetry.space_group_name_H-M   'P 1'
#
loop_
_entity.id
_entity.type
_entity.pdbx_description
1 polymer ?
#
loop_
_entity_poly.entity_id
_entity_poly.type
_entity_poly.pdbx_seq_one_letter_code
_entity_poly.pdbx_strand_id
1 'polypeptide(L)'
;MANFKSGYADPVLENPCSKVTKSSVSAGVCMMNTIWRDQQHPSFINFISSYLAANSFRLNFVPIAPDFIFNCGGLSVAFIFVTKWDCGNVETIFSRAKKLNAQFAHLYVTLNLPTRDQNDSFLCSYFKYEMQLGRPTFVPVQDIEMGFEKIVKIAHSCGVSKQQEVKTKLKAERNQSVQQLENFIRVVTSIPGIDNHDANALNQAIGSIEGIAKASKEYILETTDLSADNAETIVRFFRDSKFYLCPKII
;
A
#
# COMPACT_ATOMS: atom_id res chain seq x y z
N MET A 1 -1.72 -45.87 -46.03
CA MET A 1 -1.94 -44.64 -45.24
C MET A 1 -0.95 -44.64 -44.09
N ALA A 2 0.20 -44.00 -44.31
CA ALA A 2 1.28 -43.88 -43.33
C ALA A 2 1.32 -42.41 -42.89
N ASN A 3 1.06 -42.14 -41.61
CA ASN A 3 1.16 -40.79 -41.07
C ASN A 3 2.55 -40.59 -40.46
N PHE A 4 3.35 -39.82 -41.19
CA PHE A 4 4.57 -39.17 -40.75
C PHE A 4 4.31 -38.32 -39.50
N LYS A 5 5.10 -38.52 -38.44
CA LYS A 5 5.30 -37.51 -37.39
C LYS A 5 6.63 -36.80 -37.69
N SER A 6 6.55 -35.56 -38.15
CA SER A 6 7.67 -34.62 -38.17
C SER A 6 7.43 -33.59 -37.08
N GLY A 7 8.41 -33.45 -36.19
CA GLY A 7 8.40 -32.45 -35.15
C GLY A 7 8.57 -31.04 -35.69
N TYR A 8 7.95 -30.10 -34.99
CA TYR A 8 8.45 -28.74 -34.85
C TYR A 8 8.22 -28.36 -33.38
N ALA A 9 9.33 -28.09 -32.69
CA ALA A 9 9.35 -27.56 -31.34
C ALA A 9 9.24 -26.03 -31.44
N ASP A 10 8.28 -25.44 -30.73
CA ASP A 10 8.26 -24.01 -30.44
C ASP A 10 8.91 -23.77 -29.07
N PRO A 11 9.88 -22.84 -28.94
CA PRO A 11 10.43 -22.46 -27.65
C PRO A 11 9.47 -21.47 -26.99
N VAL A 12 8.75 -21.92 -25.96
CA VAL A 12 8.08 -20.98 -25.05
C VAL A 12 9.14 -20.23 -24.28
N LEU A 13 9.29 -18.93 -24.57
CA LEU A 13 10.05 -17.99 -23.78
C LEU A 13 9.59 -18.06 -22.31
N GLU A 14 10.45 -18.59 -21.45
CA GLU A 14 10.32 -18.39 -20.02
C GLU A 14 10.49 -16.91 -19.68
N ASN A 15 9.43 -16.30 -19.16
CA ASN A 15 9.45 -14.98 -18.57
C ASN A 15 10.35 -15.00 -17.32
N PRO A 16 11.45 -14.22 -17.24
CA PRO A 16 12.30 -14.18 -16.06
C PRO A 16 11.71 -13.21 -15.03
N CYS A 17 10.57 -13.56 -14.44
CA CYS A 17 10.04 -12.86 -13.27
C CYS A 17 9.23 -13.81 -12.38
N SER A 18 9.84 -14.90 -11.93
CA SER A 18 9.21 -15.82 -10.97
C SER A 18 10.25 -16.55 -10.11
N LYS A 19 11.23 -15.81 -9.58
CA LYS A 19 12.02 -16.30 -8.43
C LYS A 19 12.13 -15.23 -7.36
N VAL A 20 10.97 -14.80 -6.85
CA VAL A 20 10.92 -14.36 -5.46
C VAL A 20 11.05 -15.63 -4.64
N THR A 21 12.25 -15.88 -4.14
CA THR A 21 12.51 -16.85 -3.08
C THR A 21 11.46 -16.68 -1.99
N LYS A 22 10.65 -17.73 -1.78
CA LYS A 22 9.73 -17.87 -0.65
C LYS A 22 10.55 -17.88 0.66
N SER A 23 11.05 -16.71 1.07
CA SER A 23 11.18 -16.48 2.51
C SER A 23 9.76 -16.57 3.06
N SER A 24 9.57 -17.29 4.16
CA SER A 24 8.28 -17.42 4.82
C SER A 24 7.86 -16.06 5.39
N VAL A 25 7.45 -15.14 4.52
CA VAL A 25 6.87 -13.86 4.93
C VAL A 25 5.50 -14.19 5.47
N SER A 26 5.42 -14.37 6.78
CA SER A 26 4.16 -14.47 7.51
C SER A 26 3.28 -13.28 7.10
N ALA A 27 2.06 -13.55 6.64
CA ALA A 27 1.10 -12.52 6.25
C ALA A 27 0.77 -11.59 7.42
N GLY A 28 0.83 -12.13 8.64
CA GLY A 28 0.67 -11.37 9.87
C GLY A 28 0.36 -12.26 11.06
N VAL A 29 -0.13 -11.62 12.12
CA VAL A 29 -0.61 -12.30 13.33
C VAL A 29 -2.11 -12.02 13.49
N CYS A 30 -2.87 -13.07 13.75
CA CYS A 30 -4.26 -13.00 14.18
C CYS A 30 -4.31 -13.31 15.68
N MET A 31 -4.79 -12.35 16.46
CA MET A 31 -5.08 -12.51 17.87
C MET A 31 -6.57 -12.79 18.03
N MET A 32 -6.92 -13.91 18.64
CA MET A 32 -8.30 -14.32 18.87
C MET A 32 -8.64 -14.32 20.37
N ASN A 33 -9.80 -13.76 20.69
CA ASN A 33 -10.33 -13.69 22.04
C ASN A 33 -10.63 -15.09 22.60
N THR A 34 -10.09 -15.40 23.78
CA THR A 34 -10.29 -16.69 24.44
C THR A 34 -11.74 -16.92 24.85
N ILE A 35 -12.42 -15.90 25.39
CA ILE A 35 -13.82 -15.99 25.82
C ILE A 35 -14.73 -16.22 24.62
N TRP A 36 -14.52 -15.47 23.54
CA TRP A 36 -15.32 -15.65 22.32
C TRP A 36 -15.11 -17.03 21.70
N ARG A 37 -13.86 -17.51 21.64
CA ARG A 37 -13.50 -18.85 21.15
C ARG A 37 -14.23 -19.94 21.93
N ASP A 38 -14.23 -19.85 23.25
CA ASP A 38 -14.81 -20.86 24.14
C ASP A 38 -16.35 -20.95 24.00
N GLN A 39 -16.98 -19.94 23.41
CA GLN A 39 -18.42 -19.92 23.08
C GLN A 39 -18.72 -20.55 21.70
N GLN A 40 -17.71 -20.77 20.85
CA GLN A 40 -17.92 -21.32 19.52
C GLN A 40 -17.83 -22.84 19.49
N HIS A 41 -18.44 -23.45 18.48
CA HIS A 41 -18.31 -24.88 18.24
C HIS A 41 -16.87 -25.25 17.84
N PRO A 42 -16.27 -26.35 18.37
CA PRO A 42 -14.89 -26.73 18.08
C PRO A 42 -14.57 -26.89 16.58
N SER A 43 -15.51 -27.38 15.78
CA SER A 43 -15.31 -27.50 14.32
C SER A 43 -15.05 -26.15 13.66
N PHE A 44 -15.71 -25.08 14.13
CA PHE A 44 -15.53 -23.74 13.57
C PHE A 44 -14.19 -23.15 13.98
N ILE A 45 -13.73 -23.42 15.20
CA ILE A 45 -12.37 -23.04 15.63
C ILE A 45 -11.31 -23.76 14.80
N ASN A 46 -11.52 -25.04 14.49
CA ASN A 46 -10.63 -25.81 13.61
C ASN A 46 -10.61 -25.25 12.18
N PHE A 47 -11.78 -24.87 11.65
CA PHE A 47 -11.88 -24.17 10.38
C PHE A 47 -11.06 -22.87 10.39
N ILE A 48 -11.26 -22.00 11.39
CA ILE A 48 -10.53 -20.73 11.55
C ILE A 48 -9.01 -20.97 11.58
N SER A 49 -8.55 -21.91 12.39
CA SER A 49 -7.12 -22.22 12.51
C SER A 49 -6.54 -22.71 11.19
N SER A 50 -7.24 -23.61 10.50
CA SER A 50 -6.81 -24.16 9.21
C SER A 50 -6.81 -23.08 8.12
N TYR A 51 -7.83 -22.22 8.10
CA TYR A 51 -7.97 -21.13 7.14
C TYR A 51 -6.87 -20.08 7.34
N LEU A 52 -6.57 -19.70 8.58
CA LEU A 52 -5.47 -18.77 8.89
C LEU A 52 -4.12 -19.34 8.49
N ALA A 53 -3.86 -20.63 8.77
CA ALA A 53 -2.63 -21.30 8.38
C ALA A 53 -2.47 -21.34 6.85
N ALA A 54 -3.52 -21.68 6.12
CA ALA A 54 -3.54 -21.64 4.65
C ALA A 54 -3.27 -20.23 4.08
N ASN A 55 -3.66 -19.19 4.82
CA ASN A 55 -3.42 -17.79 4.47
C ASN A 55 -2.17 -17.19 5.15
N SER A 56 -1.26 -18.03 5.69
CA SER A 56 0.02 -17.62 6.28
C SER A 56 -0.08 -16.65 7.48
N PHE A 57 -1.20 -16.68 8.20
CA PHE A 57 -1.37 -15.97 9.46
C PHE A 57 -1.03 -16.85 10.66
N ARG A 58 -0.30 -16.29 11.62
CA ARG A 58 -0.05 -16.94 12.92
C ARG A 58 -1.21 -16.65 13.86
N LEU A 59 -1.84 -17.70 14.39
CA LEU A 59 -2.95 -17.58 15.34
C LEU A 59 -2.43 -17.57 16.79
N ASN A 60 -2.81 -16.56 17.56
CA ASN A 60 -2.56 -16.45 18.99
C ASN A 60 -3.88 -16.31 19.75
N PHE A 61 -3.99 -16.98 20.90
CA PHE A 61 -5.15 -16.86 21.77
C PHE A 61 -4.83 -15.91 22.93
N VAL A 62 -5.60 -14.84 23.07
CA VAL A 62 -5.32 -13.78 24.05
C VAL A 62 -6.62 -13.20 24.63
N PRO A 63 -6.62 -12.72 25.90
CA PRO A 63 -7.78 -12.07 26.50
C PRO A 63 -7.89 -10.61 26.02
N ILE A 64 -8.38 -10.42 24.80
CA ILE A 64 -8.58 -9.10 24.18
C ILE A 64 -10.05 -8.66 24.22
N ALA A 65 -10.35 -7.38 24.04
CA ALA A 65 -11.73 -6.88 24.06
C ALA A 65 -12.50 -7.11 22.74
N PRO A 66 -11.91 -6.93 21.54
CA PRO A 66 -12.50 -7.42 20.27
C PRO A 66 -12.50 -8.95 20.21
N ASP A 67 -13.16 -9.53 19.20
CA ASP A 67 -13.14 -10.99 18.97
C ASP A 67 -11.86 -11.39 18.23
N PHE A 68 -11.43 -10.55 17.27
CA PHE A 68 -10.17 -10.70 16.57
C PHE A 68 -9.42 -9.38 16.47
N ILE A 69 -8.09 -9.44 16.49
CA ILE A 69 -7.21 -8.37 16.04
C ILE A 69 -6.21 -8.95 15.05
N PHE A 70 -6.16 -8.38 13.85
CA PHE A 70 -5.18 -8.71 12.83
C PHE A 70 -4.10 -7.64 12.79
N ASN A 71 -2.85 -8.08 12.94
CA ASN A 71 -1.66 -7.27 12.70
C ASN A 71 -1.05 -7.71 11.37
N CYS A 72 -1.25 -6.89 10.33
CA CYS A 72 -0.82 -7.16 8.96
C CYS A 72 -0.33 -5.86 8.31
N GLY A 73 0.84 -5.88 7.67
CA GLY A 73 1.36 -4.73 6.93
C GLY A 73 1.63 -3.47 7.78
N GLY A 74 1.94 -3.63 9.07
CA GLY A 74 2.15 -2.51 10.00
C GLY A 74 0.85 -1.87 10.51
N LEU A 75 -0.30 -2.47 10.23
CA LEU A 75 -1.62 -2.00 10.66
C LEU A 75 -2.27 -3.01 11.60
N SER A 76 -2.95 -2.50 12.64
CA SER A 76 -3.81 -3.28 13.52
C SER A 76 -5.27 -3.05 13.15
N VAL A 77 -6.00 -4.12 12.82
CA VAL A 77 -7.43 -4.09 12.47
C VAL A 77 -8.20 -4.96 13.45
N ALA A 78 -9.18 -4.37 14.13
CA ALA A 78 -10.02 -5.05 15.11
C ALA A 78 -11.36 -5.49 14.50
N PHE A 79 -11.87 -6.63 14.98
CA PHE A 79 -13.14 -7.19 14.54
C PHE A 79 -14.01 -7.59 15.73
N ILE A 80 -15.30 -7.27 15.64
CA ILE A 80 -16.37 -7.94 16.36
C ILE A 80 -16.99 -8.95 15.39
N PHE A 81 -17.17 -10.20 15.82
CA PHE A 81 -17.80 -11.24 15.01
C PHE A 81 -19.00 -11.85 15.73
N VAL A 82 -20.20 -11.44 15.29
CA VAL A 82 -21.46 -11.97 15.77
C VAL A 82 -21.86 -13.17 14.92
N THR A 83 -21.60 -14.38 15.41
CA THR A 83 -21.87 -15.64 14.71
C THR A 83 -23.34 -16.07 14.77
N LYS A 84 -24.09 -15.53 15.74
CA LYS A 84 -25.53 -15.74 15.90
C LYS A 84 -26.21 -14.42 16.23
N TRP A 85 -27.11 -13.97 15.36
CA TRP A 85 -27.95 -12.80 15.63
C TRP A 85 -29.10 -13.15 16.57
N ASP A 86 -29.20 -12.42 17.69
CA ASP A 86 -30.27 -12.55 18.68
C ASP A 86 -30.90 -11.17 18.92
N CYS A 87 -32.20 -11.06 18.59
CA CYS A 87 -33.01 -9.86 18.79
C CYS A 87 -33.08 -9.43 20.26
N GLY A 88 -32.90 -10.35 21.21
CA GLY A 88 -32.90 -10.06 22.65
C GLY A 88 -31.60 -9.41 23.15
N ASN A 89 -30.50 -9.50 22.39
CA ASN A 89 -29.16 -9.08 22.83
C ASN A 89 -28.55 -7.96 21.96
N VAL A 90 -29.39 -7.28 21.17
CA VAL A 90 -28.92 -6.32 20.17
C VAL A 90 -28.27 -5.10 20.80
N GLU A 91 -28.81 -4.61 21.91
CA GLU A 91 -28.25 -3.48 22.66
C GLU A 91 -26.77 -3.69 23.03
N THR A 92 -26.44 -4.89 23.48
CA THR A 92 -25.10 -5.27 23.93
C THR A 92 -24.12 -5.28 22.75
N ILE A 93 -24.56 -5.74 21.58
CA ILE A 93 -23.77 -5.74 20.33
C ILE A 93 -23.43 -4.30 19.94
N PHE A 94 -24.44 -3.42 19.84
CA PHE A 94 -24.24 -2.04 19.41
C PHE A 94 -23.47 -1.22 20.45
N SER A 95 -23.72 -1.41 21.75
CA SER A 95 -22.98 -0.73 22.82
C SER A 95 -21.50 -1.14 22.81
N ARG A 96 -21.22 -2.44 22.61
CA ARG A 96 -19.85 -2.93 22.43
C ARG A 96 -19.20 -2.34 21.18
N ALA A 97 -19.92 -2.28 20.06
CA ALA A 97 -19.44 -1.69 18.81
C ALA A 97 -19.08 -0.21 18.99
N LYS A 98 -19.95 0.59 19.61
CA LYS A 98 -19.67 2.01 19.91
C LYS A 98 -18.44 2.18 20.79
N LYS A 99 -18.35 1.40 21.88
CA LYS A 99 -17.22 1.45 22.81
C LYS A 99 -15.89 1.12 22.12
N LEU A 100 -15.85 0.04 21.35
CA LEU A 100 -14.64 -0.37 20.63
C LEU A 100 -14.31 0.59 19.48
N ASN A 101 -15.31 1.19 18.82
CA ASN A 101 -15.09 2.15 17.75
C ASN A 101 -14.38 3.43 18.23
N ALA A 102 -14.53 3.78 19.52
CA ALA A 102 -13.78 4.87 20.14
C ALA A 102 -12.31 4.50 20.45
N GLN A 103 -11.98 3.20 20.52
CA GLN A 103 -10.65 2.69 20.89
C GLN A 103 -9.81 2.28 19.68
N PHE A 104 -10.44 1.83 18.60
CA PHE A 104 -9.77 1.30 17.42
C PHE A 104 -10.08 2.13 16.18
N ALA A 105 -9.04 2.67 15.54
CA ALA A 105 -9.18 3.43 14.28
C ALA A 105 -9.73 2.58 13.13
N HIS A 106 -9.46 1.27 13.15
CA HIS A 106 -9.96 0.31 12.16
C HIS A 106 -10.74 -0.80 12.87
N LEU A 107 -12.04 -0.57 13.03
CA LEU A 107 -12.99 -1.54 13.59
C LEU A 107 -14.02 -1.96 12.54
N TYR A 108 -14.21 -3.26 12.41
CA TYR A 108 -15.26 -3.86 11.59
C TYR A 108 -16.14 -4.77 12.45
N VAL A 109 -17.43 -4.83 12.11
CA VAL A 109 -18.39 -5.69 12.79
C VAL A 109 -18.99 -6.65 11.76
N THR A 110 -18.58 -7.91 11.82
CA THR A 110 -19.14 -8.96 10.96
C THR A 110 -20.35 -9.59 11.65
N LEU A 111 -21.47 -9.67 10.95
CA LEU A 111 -22.74 -10.17 11.47
C LEU A 111 -23.26 -11.31 10.60
N ASN A 112 -23.49 -12.47 11.21
CA ASN A 112 -24.18 -13.57 10.54
C ASN A 112 -25.70 -13.36 10.57
N LEU A 113 -26.26 -13.02 9.42
CA LEU A 113 -27.67 -12.70 9.15
C LEU A 113 -28.17 -13.59 7.99
N PRO A 114 -28.35 -14.91 8.20
CA PRO A 114 -28.75 -15.84 7.14
C PRO A 114 -30.16 -15.58 6.58
N THR A 115 -31.03 -14.93 7.35
CA THR A 115 -32.43 -14.70 6.97
C THR A 115 -32.74 -13.23 6.73
N ARG A 116 -33.77 -12.97 5.92
CA ARG A 116 -34.27 -11.62 5.67
C ARG A 116 -34.75 -10.95 6.96
N ASP A 117 -35.47 -11.67 7.82
CA ASP A 117 -36.01 -11.11 9.07
C ASP A 117 -34.89 -10.66 10.02
N GLN A 118 -33.78 -11.39 10.07
CA GLN A 118 -32.61 -10.98 10.85
C GLN A 118 -31.93 -9.75 10.24
N ASN A 119 -31.85 -9.66 8.90
CA ASN A 119 -31.34 -8.49 8.23
C ASN A 119 -32.23 -7.25 8.47
N ASP A 120 -33.54 -7.41 8.39
CA ASP A 120 -34.50 -6.33 8.67
C ASP A 120 -34.44 -5.91 10.14
N SER A 121 -34.31 -6.86 11.08
CA SER A 121 -34.06 -6.61 12.50
C SER A 121 -32.75 -5.83 12.75
N PHE A 122 -31.67 -6.22 12.06
CA PHE A 122 -30.40 -5.51 12.10
C PHE A 122 -30.54 -4.07 11.61
N LEU A 123 -31.18 -3.84 10.46
CA LEU A 123 -31.39 -2.51 9.90
C LEU A 123 -32.18 -1.61 10.86
N CYS A 124 -33.30 -2.09 11.38
CA CYS A 124 -34.09 -1.37 12.37
C CYS A 124 -33.24 -1.00 13.60
N SER A 125 -32.41 -1.93 14.07
CA SER A 125 -31.55 -1.70 15.22
C SER A 125 -30.40 -0.73 14.92
N TYR A 126 -29.83 -0.79 13.71
CA TYR A 126 -28.77 0.12 13.26
C TYR A 126 -29.22 1.58 13.36
N PHE A 127 -30.44 1.88 12.92
CA PHE A 127 -31.05 3.21 13.05
C PHE A 127 -31.46 3.53 14.48
N LYS A 128 -32.07 2.57 15.20
CA LYS A 128 -32.48 2.75 16.61
C LYS A 128 -31.32 3.16 17.52
N TYR A 129 -30.15 2.56 17.31
CA TYR A 129 -28.95 2.86 18.08
C TYR A 129 -28.10 3.97 17.45
N GLU A 130 -28.61 4.71 16.46
CA GLU A 130 -27.96 5.89 15.87
C GLU A 130 -26.50 5.61 15.45
N MET A 131 -26.29 4.50 14.73
CA MET A 131 -24.96 4.17 14.24
C MET A 131 -24.55 5.12 13.12
N GLN A 132 -23.31 5.61 13.20
CA GLN A 132 -22.75 6.44 12.15
C GLN A 132 -22.44 5.58 10.91
N LEU A 133 -22.84 6.07 9.75
CA LEU A 133 -22.60 5.39 8.48
C LEU A 133 -21.10 5.15 8.30
N GLY A 134 -20.72 3.87 8.17
CA GLY A 134 -19.33 3.44 7.99
C GLY A 134 -18.45 3.46 9.24
N ARG A 135 -18.95 3.84 10.43
CA ARG A 135 -18.16 3.94 11.67
C ARG A 135 -18.86 3.31 12.90
N PRO A 136 -18.52 2.06 13.27
CA PRO A 136 -17.68 1.11 12.53
C PRO A 136 -18.41 0.60 11.28
N THR A 137 -17.65 -0.02 10.37
CA THR A 137 -18.25 -0.66 9.19
C THR A 137 -18.86 -2.01 9.58
N PHE A 138 -20.16 -2.19 9.28
CA PHE A 138 -20.86 -3.45 9.48
C PHE A 138 -20.83 -4.29 8.21
N VAL A 139 -20.55 -5.59 8.35
CA VAL A 139 -20.39 -6.55 7.25
C VAL A 139 -21.38 -7.70 7.46
N PRO A 140 -22.60 -7.60 6.89
CA PRO A 140 -23.56 -8.69 6.95
C PRO A 140 -23.09 -9.86 6.06
N VAL A 141 -23.26 -11.08 6.56
CA VAL A 141 -22.95 -12.34 5.88
C VAL A 141 -24.04 -13.36 6.13
N GLN A 142 -24.18 -14.34 5.23
CA GLN A 142 -25.19 -15.40 5.35
C GLN A 142 -24.67 -16.67 6.02
N ASP A 143 -23.35 -16.79 6.13
CA ASP A 143 -22.66 -17.95 6.65
C ASP A 143 -21.45 -17.53 7.49
N ILE A 144 -21.16 -18.30 8.53
CA ILE A 144 -20.09 -17.99 9.50
C ILE A 144 -18.69 -18.24 8.93
N GLU A 145 -18.51 -19.25 8.06
CA GLU A 145 -17.22 -19.50 7.41
C GLU A 145 -16.93 -18.37 6.43
N MET A 146 -17.91 -18.00 5.59
CA MET A 146 -17.86 -16.82 4.72
C MET A 146 -17.57 -15.54 5.53
N GLY A 147 -18.19 -15.39 6.70
CA GLY A 147 -17.94 -14.29 7.63
C GLY A 147 -16.47 -14.18 8.00
N PHE A 148 -15.86 -15.29 8.36
CA PHE A 148 -14.44 -15.33 8.70
C PHE A 148 -13.55 -15.08 7.49
N GLU A 149 -13.89 -15.62 6.31
CA GLU A 149 -13.14 -15.30 5.09
C GLU A 149 -13.12 -13.80 4.79
N LYS A 150 -14.27 -13.13 4.96
CA LYS A 150 -14.35 -11.67 4.76
C LYS A 150 -13.49 -10.93 5.77
N ILE A 151 -13.45 -11.36 7.03
CA ILE A 151 -12.57 -10.80 8.06
C ILE A 151 -11.11 -10.83 7.59
N VAL A 152 -10.63 -12.00 7.13
CA VAL A 152 -9.24 -12.17 6.64
C VAL A 152 -8.99 -11.30 5.40
N LYS A 153 -9.92 -11.26 4.44
CA LYS A 153 -9.81 -10.44 3.23
C LYS A 153 -9.74 -8.94 3.54
N ILE A 154 -10.54 -8.46 4.49
CA ILE A 154 -10.51 -7.06 4.96
C ILE A 154 -9.16 -6.77 5.61
N ALA A 155 -8.72 -7.60 6.56
CA ALA A 155 -7.45 -7.42 7.25
C ALA A 155 -6.26 -7.33 6.28
N HIS A 156 -6.19 -8.23 5.30
CA HIS A 156 -5.14 -8.23 4.28
C HIS A 156 -5.21 -6.97 3.40
N SER A 157 -6.40 -6.59 2.94
CA SER A 157 -6.59 -5.41 2.08
C SER A 157 -6.23 -4.11 2.78
N CYS A 158 -6.53 -3.98 4.07
CA CYS A 158 -6.11 -2.84 4.88
C CYS A 158 -4.58 -2.79 5.03
N GLY A 159 -3.94 -3.95 5.27
CA GLY A 159 -2.48 -4.04 5.36
C GLY A 159 -1.78 -3.66 4.05
N VAL A 160 -2.24 -4.18 2.91
CA VAL A 160 -1.70 -3.85 1.59
C VAL A 160 -1.90 -2.37 1.27
N SER A 161 -3.09 -1.83 1.52
CA SER A 161 -3.38 -0.41 1.31
C SER A 161 -2.44 0.48 2.12
N LYS A 162 -2.15 0.12 3.38
CA LYS A 162 -1.21 0.87 4.23
C LYS A 162 0.21 0.83 3.70
N GLN A 163 0.70 -0.34 3.29
CA GLN A 163 2.03 -0.47 2.70
C GLN A 163 2.16 0.34 1.41
N GLN A 164 1.12 0.35 0.58
CA GLN A 164 1.10 1.12 -0.65
C GLN A 164 1.13 2.62 -0.37
N GLU A 165 0.36 3.10 0.62
CA GLU A 165 0.39 4.50 1.08
C GLU A 165 1.78 4.91 1.58
N VAL A 166 2.44 4.05 2.36
CA VAL A 166 3.82 4.29 2.82
C VAL A 166 4.78 4.38 1.62
N LYS A 167 4.66 3.46 0.66
CA LYS A 167 5.51 3.44 -0.54
C LYS A 167 5.31 4.68 -1.42
N THR A 168 4.07 5.14 -1.61
CA THR A 168 3.78 6.35 -2.37
C THR A 168 4.31 7.59 -1.66
N LYS A 169 4.16 7.67 -0.33
CA LYS A 169 4.71 8.76 0.47
C LYS A 169 6.24 8.82 0.37
N LEU A 170 6.93 7.68 0.55
CA LEU A 170 8.39 7.61 0.39
C LEU A 170 8.85 7.99 -1.02
N LYS A 171 8.10 7.60 -2.05
CA LYS A 171 8.38 8.01 -3.43
C LYS A 171 8.22 9.52 -3.62
N ALA A 172 7.17 10.11 -3.03
CA ALA A 172 6.94 11.55 -3.09
C ALA A 172 8.03 12.33 -2.33
N GLU A 173 8.41 11.89 -1.14
CA GLU A 173 9.50 12.49 -0.34
C GLU A 173 10.85 12.40 -1.09
N ARG A 174 11.16 11.24 -1.70
CA ARG A 174 12.35 11.09 -2.55
C ARG A 174 12.33 12.06 -3.74
N ASN A 175 11.20 12.16 -4.43
CA ASN A 175 11.04 13.08 -5.57
C ASN A 175 11.21 14.53 -5.13
N GLN A 176 10.61 14.92 -4.01
CA GLN A 176 10.75 16.26 -3.45
C GLN A 176 12.19 16.54 -3.04
N SER A 177 12.89 15.58 -2.44
CA SER A 177 14.28 15.74 -2.04
C SER A 177 15.21 15.99 -3.23
N VAL A 178 15.04 15.27 -4.35
CA VAL A 178 15.87 15.50 -5.54
C VAL A 178 15.49 16.76 -6.33
N GLN A 179 14.29 17.29 -6.13
CA GLN A 179 13.80 18.52 -6.76
C GLN A 179 14.13 19.80 -5.96
N GLN A 180 14.83 19.69 -4.84
CA GLN A 180 15.26 20.86 -4.09
C GLN A 180 16.20 21.73 -4.93
N LEU A 181 15.96 23.05 -4.92
CA LEU A 181 16.78 24.03 -5.64
C LEU A 181 18.27 23.90 -5.29
N GLU A 182 18.60 23.63 -4.03
CA GLU A 182 20.00 23.43 -3.61
C GLU A 182 20.68 22.26 -4.34
N ASN A 183 19.94 21.17 -4.60
CA ASN A 183 20.46 20.04 -5.37
C ASN A 183 20.62 20.39 -6.85
N PHE A 184 19.67 21.15 -7.41
CA PHE A 184 19.80 21.68 -8.76
C PHE A 184 21.05 22.56 -8.89
N ILE A 185 21.21 23.55 -8.01
CA ILE A 185 22.34 24.49 -8.03
C ILE A 185 23.65 23.72 -7.85
N ARG A 186 23.72 22.78 -6.92
CA ARG A 186 24.91 21.94 -6.70
C ARG A 186 25.29 21.10 -7.93
N VAL A 187 24.32 20.57 -8.67
CA VAL A 187 24.60 19.81 -9.89
C VAL A 187 25.07 20.73 -11.01
N VAL A 188 24.38 21.85 -11.23
CA VAL A 188 24.71 22.77 -12.33
C VAL A 188 26.07 23.45 -12.11
N THR A 189 26.42 23.82 -10.88
CA THR A 189 27.75 24.37 -10.52
C THR A 189 28.89 23.35 -10.56
N SER A 190 28.60 22.06 -10.71
CA SER A 190 29.64 21.04 -10.98
C SER A 190 30.15 21.06 -12.43
N ILE A 191 29.44 21.78 -13.32
CA ILE A 191 29.89 22.09 -14.66
C ILE A 191 31.03 23.12 -14.55
N PRO A 192 32.20 22.86 -15.17
CA PRO A 192 33.33 23.79 -15.10
C PRO A 192 32.94 25.20 -15.56
N GLY A 193 33.36 26.22 -14.82
CA GLY A 193 33.11 27.63 -15.19
C GLY A 193 31.70 28.14 -14.90
N ILE A 194 30.81 27.31 -14.35
CA ILE A 194 29.44 27.71 -14.00
C ILE A 194 29.34 27.98 -12.50
N ASP A 195 28.92 29.19 -12.15
CA ASP A 195 28.76 29.61 -10.75
C ASP A 195 27.28 29.56 -10.28
N ASN A 196 27.05 29.97 -9.03
CA ASN A 196 25.70 29.97 -8.45
C ASN A 196 24.76 30.94 -9.17
N HIS A 197 25.25 32.06 -9.70
CA HIS A 197 24.43 33.03 -10.40
C HIS A 197 23.94 32.42 -11.72
N ASP A 198 24.86 31.87 -12.51
CA ASP A 198 24.56 31.17 -13.76
C ASP A 198 23.59 30.01 -13.54
N ALA A 199 23.81 29.21 -12.50
CA ALA A 199 22.94 28.12 -12.13
C ALA A 199 21.52 28.61 -11.80
N ASN A 200 21.37 29.74 -11.09
CA ASN A 200 20.06 30.31 -10.80
C ASN A 200 19.37 30.85 -12.06
N ALA A 201 20.10 31.50 -12.97
CA ALA A 201 19.57 31.98 -14.24
C ALA A 201 19.05 30.82 -15.11
N LEU A 202 19.82 29.74 -15.22
CA LEU A 202 19.40 28.51 -15.91
C LEU A 202 18.19 27.84 -15.26
N ASN A 203 18.10 27.84 -13.93
CA ASN A 203 16.92 27.32 -13.22
C ASN A 203 15.67 28.16 -13.52
N GLN A 204 15.79 29.48 -13.57
CA GLN A 204 14.65 30.37 -13.80
C GLN A 204 14.18 30.30 -15.27
N ALA A 205 15.11 30.21 -16.22
CA ALA A 205 14.80 30.22 -17.65
C ALA A 205 14.41 28.85 -18.21
N ILE A 206 15.12 27.79 -17.82
CA ILE A 206 15.01 26.44 -18.42
C ILE A 206 14.38 25.45 -17.43
N GLY A 207 14.56 25.65 -16.13
CA GLY A 207 13.81 24.93 -15.09
C GLY A 207 14.21 23.49 -14.79
N SER A 208 15.02 22.84 -15.64
CA SER A 208 15.44 21.45 -15.39
C SER A 208 16.80 21.12 -16.00
N ILE A 209 17.54 20.21 -15.35
CA ILE A 209 18.83 19.72 -15.85
C ILE A 209 18.67 19.02 -17.20
N GLU A 210 17.59 18.27 -17.39
CA GLU A 210 17.28 17.63 -18.68
C GLU A 210 17.03 18.67 -19.78
N GLY A 211 16.31 19.75 -19.46
CA GLY A 211 16.11 20.88 -20.36
C GLY A 211 17.44 21.53 -20.75
N ILE A 212 18.32 21.78 -19.78
CA ILE A 212 19.65 22.36 -20.01
C ILE A 212 20.50 21.46 -20.91
N ALA A 213 20.51 20.15 -20.69
CA ALA A 213 21.26 19.21 -21.51
C ALA A 213 20.80 19.20 -22.99
N LYS A 214 19.51 19.44 -23.22
CA LYS A 214 18.87 19.46 -24.55
C LYS A 214 18.83 20.85 -25.20
N ALA A 215 19.03 21.92 -24.44
CA ALA A 215 19.04 23.28 -24.94
C ALA A 215 20.16 23.52 -25.96
N SER A 216 19.88 24.26 -27.03
CA SER A 216 20.95 24.73 -27.93
C SER A 216 21.68 25.92 -27.30
N LYS A 217 22.87 26.24 -27.83
CA LYS A 217 23.64 27.39 -27.35
C LYS A 217 22.85 28.69 -27.52
N GLU A 218 22.21 28.83 -28.67
CA GLU A 218 21.40 29.99 -29.05
C GLU A 218 20.23 30.15 -28.08
N TYR A 219 19.52 29.04 -27.79
CA TYR A 219 18.42 29.06 -26.85
C TYR A 219 18.85 29.45 -25.43
N ILE A 220 20.01 28.97 -24.96
CA ILE A 220 20.56 29.37 -23.66
C ILE A 220 20.83 30.89 -23.65
N LEU A 221 21.48 31.42 -24.69
CA LEU A 221 21.82 32.85 -24.78
C LEU A 221 20.60 33.76 -24.95
N GLU A 222 19.53 33.27 -25.58
CA GLU A 222 18.28 34.02 -25.74
C GLU A 222 17.44 34.07 -24.46
N THR A 223 17.54 33.05 -23.61
CA THR A 223 16.67 32.87 -22.45
C THR A 223 17.36 33.16 -21.11
N THR A 224 18.68 33.30 -21.10
CA THR A 224 19.49 33.60 -19.91
C THR A 224 20.47 34.73 -20.18
N ASP A 225 21.06 35.28 -19.12
CA ASP A 225 22.12 36.29 -19.17
C ASP A 225 23.53 35.69 -19.12
N LEU A 226 23.66 34.39 -19.40
CA LEU A 226 24.95 33.70 -19.42
C LEU A 226 25.86 34.23 -20.55
N SER A 227 27.17 34.17 -20.31
CA SER A 227 28.17 34.47 -21.33
C SER A 227 28.18 33.43 -22.47
N ALA A 228 28.67 33.84 -23.65
CA ALA A 228 28.82 32.94 -24.79
C ALA A 228 29.74 31.74 -24.51
N ASP A 229 30.75 31.94 -23.64
CA ASP A 229 31.68 30.90 -23.22
C ASP A 229 31.03 29.93 -22.23
N ASN A 230 30.22 30.43 -21.30
CA ASN A 230 29.48 29.59 -20.35
C ASN A 230 28.41 28.75 -21.08
N ALA A 231 27.68 29.35 -22.03
CA ALA A 231 26.72 28.64 -22.86
C ALA A 231 27.37 27.54 -23.73
N GLU A 232 28.54 27.83 -24.34
CA GLU A 232 29.32 26.83 -25.07
C GLU A 232 29.78 25.68 -24.16
N THR A 233 30.28 26.03 -22.98
CA THR A 233 30.78 25.07 -21.99
C THR A 233 29.68 24.10 -21.53
N ILE A 234 28.47 24.61 -21.29
CA ILE A 234 27.30 23.78 -20.94
C ILE A 234 26.96 22.80 -22.07
N VAL A 235 26.87 23.29 -23.31
CA VAL A 235 26.53 22.45 -24.47
C VAL A 235 27.58 21.36 -24.69
N ARG A 236 28.87 21.69 -24.59
CA ARG A 236 29.96 20.72 -24.69
C ARG A 236 29.94 19.73 -23.53
N PHE A 237 29.69 20.19 -22.31
CA PHE A 237 29.63 19.31 -21.14
C PHE A 237 28.57 18.21 -21.27
N PHE A 238 27.41 18.48 -21.89
CA PHE A 238 26.38 17.46 -22.07
C PHE A 238 26.53 16.61 -23.34
N ARG A 239 27.26 17.09 -24.35
CA ARG A 239 27.25 16.49 -25.70
C ARG A 239 28.61 15.99 -26.20
N ASP A 240 29.70 16.45 -25.61
CA ASP A 240 31.05 16.06 -26.01
C ASP A 240 31.69 15.16 -24.93
N SER A 241 31.78 13.87 -25.25
CA SER A 241 32.39 12.86 -24.38
C SER A 241 33.84 13.10 -24.05
N LYS A 242 34.58 13.78 -24.93
CA LYS A 242 35.97 14.14 -24.63
C LYS A 242 36.03 15.28 -23.62
N PHE A 243 35.07 16.18 -23.65
CA PHE A 243 35.05 17.35 -22.78
C PHE A 243 34.66 17.01 -21.33
N TYR A 244 33.60 16.22 -21.10
CA TYR A 244 33.17 15.90 -19.74
C TYR A 244 33.97 14.77 -19.06
N LEU A 245 34.70 13.95 -19.81
CA LEU A 245 35.61 12.92 -19.26
C LEU A 245 37.04 13.43 -19.02
N CYS A 246 37.37 14.65 -19.46
CA CYS A 246 38.70 15.22 -19.24
C CYS A 246 38.98 15.42 -17.73
N PRO A 247 40.21 15.13 -17.26
CA PRO A 247 40.60 15.45 -15.90
C PRO A 247 40.43 16.95 -15.64
N LYS A 248 39.54 17.30 -14.73
CA LYS A 248 39.36 18.68 -14.27
C LYS A 248 40.48 18.96 -13.28
N ILE A 249 41.61 19.50 -13.77
CA ILE A 249 42.69 19.98 -12.91
C ILE A 249 42.15 21.25 -12.22
N ILE A 250 41.96 21.17 -10.91
CA ILE A 250 41.63 22.31 -10.03
C ILE A 250 42.94 22.91 -9.54
#